data_AF-A0A9P9AEP4-F1
#
_entry.id   AF-A0A9P9AEP4-F1
#
_cell.length_a   1.000
_cell.length_b   1.000
_cell.length_c   1.000
_cell.angle_alpha   90.00
_cell.angle_beta   90.00
_cell.angle_gamma   90.00
#
_symmetry.space_group_name_H-M   'P 1'
#
loop_
_entity.id
_entity.type
_entity.pdbx_description
1 polymer ?
#
loop_
_entity_poly.entity_id
_entity_poly.type
_entity_poly.pdbx_seq_one_letter_code
_entity_poly.pdbx_strand_id
1 'polypeptide(L)'
;MVQVTAIKPDQEVHLATLTTQTSPLWGLSAISHANPPVSNADYIYDDSAGEGVFSYVFDSGILLKYINFEGRTELGVNTTGGAVTDRTYGTYVTSTVGGREYSVAKKTKLIDAQLTGSTKAIIDAGIPVVTAASNANQDANKYSPANLPEAIPVAASNSQYRRWFASN
;
A
#
# COMPACT_ATOMS: atom_id res chain seq x y z
N MET A 1 8.96 5.60 33.93
CA MET A 1 7.59 6.09 33.67
C MET A 1 7.40 6.10 32.17
N VAL A 2 6.42 5.38 31.64
CA VAL A 2 6.05 5.42 30.22
C VAL A 2 5.00 6.52 30.08
N GLN A 3 5.24 7.50 29.21
CA GLN A 3 4.25 8.53 28.91
C GLN A 3 3.58 8.19 27.58
N VAL A 4 2.25 8.26 27.57
CA VAL A 4 1.45 8.13 26.35
C VAL A 4 1.53 9.46 25.61
N THR A 5 2.19 9.47 24.45
CA THR A 5 2.46 10.70 23.69
C THR A 5 1.24 11.17 22.87
N ALA A 6 0.36 10.25 22.46
CA ALA A 6 -0.93 10.57 21.85
C ALA A 6 -1.89 9.38 21.89
N ILE A 7 -3.19 9.67 21.95
CA ILE A 7 -4.28 8.73 21.70
C ILE A 7 -5.09 9.34 20.55
N LYS A 8 -5.24 8.60 19.45
CA LYS A 8 -6.19 8.96 18.39
C LYS A 8 -7.41 8.04 18.47
N PRO A 9 -8.64 8.59 18.45
CA PRO A 9 -9.83 7.78 18.27
C PRO A 9 -9.74 7.02 16.95
N ASP A 10 -10.24 5.78 16.95
CA ASP A 10 -10.42 5.04 15.71
C ASP A 10 -11.36 5.80 14.78
N GLN A 11 -11.08 5.77 13.49
CA GLN A 11 -11.93 6.41 12.49
C GLN A 11 -12.94 5.37 12.00
N GLU A 12 -14.21 5.52 12.37
CA GLU A 12 -15.28 4.77 11.74
C GLU A 12 -15.44 5.26 10.30
N VAL A 13 -15.22 4.35 9.34
CA VAL A 13 -15.47 4.59 7.93
C VAL A 13 -16.75 3.85 7.57
N HIS A 14 -17.76 4.59 7.13
CA HIS A 14 -18.96 3.99 6.54
C HIS A 14 -18.80 3.92 5.03
N LEU A 15 -19.29 2.84 4.43
CA LEU A 15 -19.44 2.77 2.98
C LEU A 15 -20.46 3.85 2.56
N ALA A 16 -20.01 4.75 1.70
CA ALA A 16 -20.82 5.66 0.93
C ALA A 16 -21.45 4.92 -0.27
N THR A 17 -21.60 5.63 -1.39
CA THR A 17 -22.14 5.05 -2.62
C THR A 17 -21.12 4.07 -3.21
N LEU A 18 -21.56 2.85 -3.50
CA LEU A 18 -20.68 1.85 -4.13
C LEU A 18 -20.58 2.08 -5.64
N THR A 19 -19.37 1.92 -6.17
CA THR A 19 -19.06 1.89 -7.60
C THR A 19 -18.53 0.52 -7.99
N THR A 20 -18.79 0.13 -9.25
CA THR A 20 -18.35 -1.13 -9.83
C THR A 20 -17.38 -0.89 -10.98
N GLN A 21 -16.22 -1.55 -10.93
CA GLN A 21 -15.31 -1.69 -12.07
C GLN A 21 -15.46 -3.09 -12.68
N THR A 22 -15.85 -3.14 -13.95
CA THR A 22 -15.91 -4.39 -14.72
C THR A 22 -14.53 -4.80 -15.24
N SER A 23 -14.32 -6.10 -15.42
CA SER A 23 -13.05 -6.68 -15.90
C SER A 23 -11.81 -6.23 -15.10
N PRO A 24 -11.84 -6.24 -13.75
CA PRO A 24 -10.68 -5.87 -12.95
C PRO A 24 -9.59 -6.94 -13.02
N LEU A 25 -8.39 -6.60 -12.54
CA LEU A 25 -7.41 -7.64 -12.17
C LEU A 25 -7.98 -8.53 -11.07
N TRP A 26 -7.64 -9.82 -11.09
CA TRP A 26 -8.14 -10.80 -10.13
C TRP A 26 -7.96 -10.36 -8.66
N GLY A 27 -6.86 -9.68 -8.34
CA GLY A 27 -6.57 -9.23 -6.97
C GLY A 27 -7.57 -8.19 -6.47
N LEU A 28 -8.02 -7.27 -7.33
CA LEU A 28 -9.02 -6.26 -6.96
C LEU A 28 -10.39 -6.92 -6.74
N SER A 29 -10.74 -7.87 -7.59
CA SER A 29 -11.94 -8.70 -7.40
C SER A 29 -11.90 -9.42 -6.05
N ALA A 30 -10.77 -10.08 -5.75
CA ALA A 30 -10.56 -10.86 -4.54
C ALA A 30 -10.69 -10.05 -3.24
N ILE A 31 -10.26 -8.78 -3.21
CA ILE A 31 -10.33 -7.96 -2.00
C ILE A 31 -11.71 -7.32 -1.74
N SER A 32 -12.63 -7.36 -2.72
CA SER A 32 -13.96 -6.72 -2.62
C SER A 32 -15.10 -7.69 -2.35
N HIS A 33 -14.83 -9.00 -2.25
CA HIS A 33 -15.85 -10.04 -2.12
C HIS A 33 -15.54 -10.98 -0.94
N ALA A 34 -16.60 -11.37 -0.21
CA ALA A 34 -16.51 -12.40 0.82
C ALA A 34 -16.48 -13.79 0.16
N ASN A 35 -15.49 -14.61 0.54
CA ASN A 35 -15.05 -15.84 -0.12
C ASN A 35 -14.43 -15.59 -1.50
N PRO A 36 -13.41 -16.38 -1.89
CA PRO A 36 -12.87 -16.42 -3.24
C PRO A 36 -13.95 -16.26 -4.33
N PRO A 37 -14.08 -15.09 -4.99
CA PRO A 37 -14.98 -15.01 -6.13
C PRO A 37 -14.57 -16.05 -7.16
N VAL A 38 -15.57 -16.60 -7.87
CA VAL A 38 -15.32 -17.24 -9.16
C VAL A 38 -14.49 -16.27 -9.99
N SER A 39 -13.45 -16.76 -10.66
CA SER A 39 -12.53 -15.93 -11.43
C SER A 39 -13.28 -14.89 -12.27
N ASN A 40 -12.88 -13.62 -12.18
CA ASN A 40 -13.42 -12.49 -12.93
C ASN A 40 -14.73 -11.87 -12.40
N ALA A 41 -15.01 -11.94 -11.09
CA ALA A 41 -16.03 -11.04 -10.51
C ALA A 41 -15.57 -9.58 -10.61
N ASP A 42 -16.53 -8.64 -10.58
CA ASP A 42 -16.24 -7.21 -10.64
C ASP A 42 -15.45 -6.73 -9.40
N TYR A 43 -14.93 -5.51 -9.45
CA TYR A 43 -14.35 -4.83 -8.28
C TYR A 43 -15.34 -3.81 -7.76
N ILE A 44 -15.89 -4.06 -6.57
CA ILE A 44 -16.86 -3.19 -5.89
C ILE A 44 -16.11 -2.39 -4.83
N TYR A 45 -16.22 -1.07 -4.87
CA TYR A 45 -15.51 -0.19 -3.95
C TYR A 45 -16.31 1.08 -3.67
N ASP A 46 -15.93 1.76 -2.60
CA ASP A 46 -16.51 3.05 -2.22
C ASP A 46 -16.13 4.16 -3.22
N ASP A 47 -17.09 4.98 -3.64
CA ASP A 47 -16.86 6.03 -4.64
C ASP A 47 -15.93 7.17 -4.18
N SER A 48 -15.69 7.30 -2.86
CA SER A 48 -14.63 8.17 -2.35
C SER A 48 -13.26 7.72 -2.84
N ALA A 49 -13.06 6.41 -3.08
CA ALA A 49 -11.84 5.81 -3.59
C ALA A 49 -10.54 6.33 -2.94
N GLY A 50 -10.57 6.67 -1.65
CA GLY A 50 -9.43 7.21 -0.90
C GLY A 50 -9.17 8.72 -1.10
N GLU A 51 -10.13 9.48 -1.60
CA GLU A 51 -10.06 10.93 -1.71
C GLU A 51 -9.81 11.57 -0.33
N GLY A 52 -8.93 12.57 -0.29
CA GLY A 52 -8.52 13.23 0.96
C GLY A 52 -7.50 12.45 1.81
N VAL A 53 -7.12 11.24 1.40
CA VAL A 53 -6.09 10.43 2.05
C VAL A 53 -4.74 10.60 1.34
N PHE A 54 -3.66 10.47 2.11
CA PHE A 54 -2.28 10.48 1.62
C PHE A 54 -1.69 9.06 1.73
N SER A 55 -1.17 8.54 0.62
CA SER A 55 -0.44 7.28 0.57
C SER A 55 1.05 7.55 0.34
N TYR A 56 1.85 7.34 1.37
CA TYR A 56 3.30 7.45 1.32
C TYR A 56 3.90 6.13 0.86
N VAL A 57 4.70 6.15 -0.20
CA VAL A 57 5.37 4.96 -0.73
C VAL A 57 6.86 5.08 -0.49
N PHE A 58 7.37 4.17 0.33
CA PHE A 58 8.79 4.06 0.69
C PHE A 58 9.47 2.99 -0.15
N ASP A 59 9.96 3.36 -1.34
CA ASP A 59 10.51 2.44 -2.34
C ASP A 59 11.68 3.10 -3.11
N SER A 60 12.06 2.59 -4.28
CA SER A 60 13.14 3.12 -5.12
C SER A 60 12.87 4.52 -5.68
N GLY A 61 11.63 4.96 -5.66
CA GLY A 61 11.17 6.28 -6.12
C GLY A 61 9.99 6.18 -7.08
N ILE A 62 9.28 7.28 -7.29
CA ILE A 62 8.09 7.34 -8.14
C ILE A 62 8.33 8.21 -9.38
N LEU A 63 7.86 7.75 -10.54
CA LEU A 63 7.76 8.59 -11.74
C LEU A 63 6.59 9.57 -11.59
N LEU A 64 6.86 10.74 -11.00
CA LEU A 64 5.84 11.72 -10.61
C LEU A 64 4.95 12.23 -11.76
N LYS A 65 5.41 12.16 -13.01
CA LYS A 65 4.64 12.58 -14.20
C LYS A 65 4.08 11.39 -14.98
N TYR A 66 3.95 10.23 -14.34
CA TYR A 66 3.33 9.07 -15.00
C TYR A 66 1.83 9.31 -15.19
N ILE A 67 1.37 9.16 -16.44
CA ILE A 67 0.00 9.53 -16.82
C ILE A 67 -1.08 8.79 -16.02
N ASN A 68 -0.80 7.57 -15.57
CA ASN A 68 -1.73 6.77 -14.77
C ASN A 68 -1.96 7.34 -13.36
N PHE A 69 -1.17 8.30 -12.89
CA PHE A 69 -1.39 8.97 -11.61
C PHE A 69 -2.20 10.26 -11.74
N GLU A 70 -2.48 10.73 -12.97
CA GLU A 70 -3.33 11.89 -13.23
C GLU A 70 -2.91 13.17 -12.48
N GLY A 71 -1.60 13.30 -12.21
CA GLY A 71 -1.06 14.44 -11.46
C GLY A 71 -1.27 14.37 -9.94
N ARG A 72 -1.75 13.26 -9.39
CA ARG A 72 -1.93 13.05 -7.93
C ARG A 72 -0.63 12.69 -7.20
N THR A 73 0.49 12.68 -7.90
CA THR A 73 1.81 12.36 -7.37
C THR A 73 2.60 13.60 -6.98
N GLU A 74 3.10 13.62 -5.75
CA GLU A 74 3.95 14.69 -5.23
C GLU A 74 5.28 14.13 -4.71
N LEU A 75 6.35 14.91 -4.85
CA LEU A 75 7.61 14.60 -4.20
C LEU A 75 7.46 14.88 -2.71
N GLY A 76 7.65 13.85 -1.89
CA GLY A 76 7.75 13.99 -0.44
C GLY A 76 9.19 14.26 -0.01
N VAL A 77 9.70 13.41 0.87
CA VAL A 77 11.05 13.51 1.43
C VAL A 77 12.00 12.54 0.73
N ASN A 78 13.25 12.95 0.51
CA ASN A 78 14.33 12.04 0.17
C ASN A 78 15.49 12.24 1.15
N THR A 79 15.66 11.32 2.11
CA THR A 79 16.75 11.36 3.10
C THR A 79 17.96 10.51 2.68
N THR A 80 17.94 9.91 1.48
CA THR A 80 19.07 9.12 0.99
C THR A 80 20.27 9.99 0.62
N GLY A 81 20.05 11.28 0.38
CA GLY A 81 21.07 12.23 -0.08
C GLY A 81 21.54 11.98 -1.51
N GLY A 82 21.06 10.90 -2.15
CA GLY A 82 21.39 10.52 -3.51
C GLY A 82 20.33 10.94 -4.51
N ALA A 83 20.75 11.03 -5.78
CA ALA A 83 19.82 11.10 -6.89
C ALA A 83 19.05 9.78 -7.01
N VAL A 84 17.75 9.88 -7.28
CA VAL A 84 16.88 8.73 -7.54
C VAL A 84 17.22 8.18 -8.93
N THR A 85 17.90 7.03 -8.98
CA THR A 85 18.41 6.43 -10.22
C THR A 85 17.48 5.38 -10.83
N ASP A 86 16.66 4.72 -10.02
CA ASP A 86 15.58 3.82 -10.46
C ASP A 86 14.24 4.30 -9.91
N ARG A 87 13.17 4.14 -10.69
CA ARG A 87 11.79 4.45 -10.29
C ARG A 87 10.83 3.32 -10.65
N THR A 88 11.34 2.19 -11.12
CA THR A 88 10.53 1.14 -11.74
C THR A 88 9.66 0.45 -10.70
N TYR A 89 10.27 -0.09 -9.64
CA TYR A 89 9.56 -0.78 -8.57
C TYR A 89 8.63 0.18 -7.80
N GLY A 90 9.13 1.34 -7.38
CA GLY A 90 8.31 2.32 -6.67
C GLY A 90 7.11 2.79 -7.48
N THR A 91 7.25 3.04 -8.79
CA THR A 91 6.12 3.38 -9.67
C THR A 91 5.13 2.21 -9.81
N TYR A 92 5.60 0.97 -9.88
CA TYR A 92 4.75 -0.21 -9.98
C TYR A 92 3.92 -0.43 -8.70
N VAL A 93 4.56 -0.36 -7.53
CA VAL A 93 3.90 -0.43 -6.22
C VAL A 93 2.87 0.70 -6.10
N THR A 94 3.27 1.93 -6.41
CA THR A 94 2.39 3.11 -6.38
C THR A 94 1.19 2.96 -7.32
N SER A 95 1.37 2.35 -8.50
CA SER A 95 0.28 2.09 -9.45
C SER A 95 -0.78 1.13 -8.89
N THR A 96 -0.36 0.16 -8.09
CA THR A 96 -1.26 -0.78 -7.40
C THR A 96 -2.03 -0.08 -6.28
N VAL A 97 -1.38 0.84 -5.56
CA VAL A 97 -2.00 1.61 -4.47
C VAL A 97 -3.04 2.59 -5.02
N GLY A 98 -2.68 3.44 -6.00
CA GLY A 98 -3.53 4.55 -6.41
C GLY A 98 -3.44 5.00 -7.87
N GLY A 99 -3.08 4.13 -8.81
CA GLY A 99 -3.25 4.42 -10.24
C GLY A 99 -4.71 4.70 -10.64
N ARG A 100 -4.94 5.25 -11.84
CA ARG A 100 -6.30 5.59 -12.33
C ARG A 100 -7.22 4.38 -12.46
N GLU A 101 -6.71 3.28 -13.02
CA GLU A 101 -7.56 2.18 -13.49
C GLU A 101 -7.47 0.90 -12.66
N TYR A 102 -6.29 0.29 -12.55
CA TYR A 102 -6.10 -0.99 -11.86
C TYR A 102 -5.43 -0.80 -10.49
N SER A 103 -6.09 -0.06 -9.61
CA SER A 103 -5.62 0.24 -8.25
C SER A 103 -6.74 0.16 -7.21
N VAL A 104 -6.33 0.16 -5.94
CA VAL A 104 -7.24 0.10 -4.79
C VAL A 104 -7.84 1.46 -4.46
N ALA A 105 -7.01 2.46 -4.15
CA ALA A 105 -7.40 3.81 -3.73
C ALA A 105 -7.24 4.82 -4.88
N LYS A 106 -8.16 4.77 -5.84
CA LYS A 106 -8.06 5.49 -7.13
C LYS A 106 -8.02 7.02 -7.03
N LYS A 107 -8.36 7.62 -5.90
CA LYS A 107 -8.37 9.08 -5.69
C LYS A 107 -7.40 9.55 -4.59
N THR A 108 -6.60 8.64 -4.00
CA THR A 108 -5.58 9.01 -3.01
C THR A 108 -4.51 9.93 -3.60
N LYS A 109 -3.93 10.79 -2.77
CA LYS A 109 -2.68 11.49 -3.09
C LYS A 109 -1.49 10.57 -2.85
N LEU A 110 -0.57 10.52 -3.81
CA LEU A 110 0.56 9.60 -3.82
C LEU A 110 1.84 10.38 -3.53
N ILE A 111 2.54 10.01 -2.44
CA ILE A 111 3.72 10.74 -1.98
C ILE A 111 4.96 9.85 -2.14
N ASP A 112 5.91 10.29 -2.96
CA ASP A 112 7.23 9.66 -3.10
C ASP A 112 8.08 9.98 -1.87
N ALA A 113 8.40 8.98 -1.06
CA ALA A 113 9.20 9.15 0.13
C ALA A 113 10.36 8.16 0.15
N GLN A 114 11.60 8.64 0.10
CA GLN A 114 12.79 7.81 0.15
C GLN A 114 13.51 8.02 1.47
N LEU A 115 13.66 6.94 2.23
CA LEU A 115 14.23 6.99 3.57
C LEU A 115 15.44 6.08 3.70
N THR A 116 16.45 6.58 4.40
CA THR A 116 17.57 5.82 4.99
C THR A 116 17.33 5.48 6.46
N GLY A 117 16.24 6.01 7.03
CA GLY A 117 15.90 5.90 8.44
C GLY A 117 15.18 4.60 8.82
N SER A 118 14.95 4.43 10.12
CA SER A 118 14.25 3.27 10.69
C SER A 118 12.73 3.37 10.47
N THR A 119 12.12 2.30 9.96
CA THR A 119 10.65 2.15 9.90
C THR A 119 9.98 2.41 11.26
N LYS A 120 10.66 2.08 12.36
CA LYS A 120 10.16 2.34 13.73
C LYS A 120 9.94 3.83 14.00
N ALA A 121 10.76 4.72 13.44
CA ALA A 121 10.58 6.16 13.60
C ALA A 121 9.31 6.68 12.91
N ILE A 122 8.91 6.06 11.79
CA ILE A 122 7.66 6.39 11.08
C ILE A 122 6.46 5.99 11.94
N ILE A 123 6.52 4.79 12.51
CA ILE A 123 5.51 4.27 13.43
C ILE A 123 5.41 5.15 14.68
N ASP A 124 6.54 5.53 15.27
CA ASP A 124 6.59 6.38 16.47
C ASP A 124 6.08 7.81 16.20
N ALA A 125 6.11 8.27 14.95
CA ALA A 125 5.47 9.50 14.51
C ALA A 125 3.95 9.38 14.33
N GLY A 126 3.37 8.21 14.61
CA GLY A 126 1.93 7.94 14.53
C GLY A 126 1.43 7.63 13.12
N ILE A 127 2.32 7.25 12.20
CA ILE A 127 1.96 6.83 10.84
C ILE A 127 1.92 5.30 10.80
N PRO A 128 0.75 4.68 10.54
CA PRO A 128 0.67 3.24 10.35
C PRO A 128 1.55 2.79 9.18
N VAL A 129 2.30 1.71 9.37
CA VAL A 129 3.18 1.16 8.33
C VAL A 129 2.72 -0.22 7.90
N VAL A 130 2.52 -0.36 6.60
CA VAL A 130 2.33 -1.65 5.91
C VAL A 130 3.65 -2.03 5.25
N THR A 131 4.08 -3.28 5.39
CA THR A 131 5.34 -3.76 4.81
C THR A 131 5.19 -5.14 4.19
N ALA A 132 6.00 -5.47 3.19
CA ALA A 132 6.04 -6.82 2.63
C ALA A 132 6.65 -7.80 3.64
N ALA A 133 6.07 -8.99 3.76
CA ALA A 133 6.57 -10.04 4.66
C ALA A 133 7.97 -10.57 4.28
N SER A 134 8.46 -10.26 3.07
CA SER A 134 9.63 -10.83 2.38
C SER A 134 9.31 -12.09 1.55
N ASN A 135 10.27 -12.43 0.68
CA ASN A 135 10.15 -13.41 -0.41
C ASN A 135 11.15 -14.57 -0.24
N ALA A 136 11.36 -15.03 0.99
CA ALA A 136 12.37 -16.04 1.33
C ALA A 136 11.77 -17.40 1.72
N ASN A 137 10.45 -17.55 1.74
CA ASN A 137 9.73 -18.72 2.25
C ASN A 137 10.15 -19.10 3.68
N GLN A 138 10.26 -18.09 4.55
CA GLN A 138 10.68 -18.24 5.95
C GLN A 138 9.76 -17.46 6.89
N ASP A 139 9.93 -17.62 8.19
CA ASP A 139 9.22 -16.80 9.18
C ASP A 139 9.55 -15.31 9.00
N ALA A 140 8.50 -14.49 8.79
CA ALA A 140 8.60 -13.04 8.63
C ALA A 140 9.29 -12.33 9.80
N ASN A 141 9.26 -12.90 11.01
CA ASN A 141 9.96 -12.36 12.18
C ASN A 141 11.49 -12.30 12.03
N LYS A 142 12.05 -12.97 11.01
CA LYS A 142 13.48 -12.93 10.70
C LYS A 142 13.86 -11.78 9.77
N TYR A 143 12.89 -11.02 9.26
CA TYR A 143 13.09 -10.01 8.23
C TYR A 143 12.58 -8.66 8.69
N SER A 144 13.44 -7.64 8.61
CA SER A 144 13.03 -6.26 8.88
C SER A 144 12.54 -5.57 7.60
N PRO A 145 11.51 -4.70 7.69
CA PRO A 145 10.82 -4.30 8.92
C PRO A 145 9.60 -5.18 9.28
N ALA A 146 9.37 -6.31 8.59
CA ALA A 146 8.24 -7.21 8.85
C ALA A 146 8.21 -7.80 10.28
N ASN A 147 9.36 -7.83 10.96
CA ASN A 147 9.49 -8.28 12.34
C ASN A 147 9.18 -7.22 13.41
N LEU A 148 8.81 -5.99 13.02
CA LEU A 148 8.33 -4.98 13.96
C LEU A 148 6.88 -5.30 14.37
N PRO A 149 6.58 -5.52 15.67
CA PRO A 149 5.24 -5.87 16.12
C PRO A 149 4.17 -4.84 15.79
N GLU A 150 4.55 -3.57 15.66
CA GLU A 150 3.65 -2.45 15.35
C GLU A 150 3.46 -2.23 13.84
N ALA A 151 4.26 -2.89 12.99
CA ALA A 151 4.05 -2.87 11.55
C ALA A 151 3.00 -3.91 11.15
N ILE A 152 2.39 -3.71 9.98
CA ILE A 152 1.46 -4.66 9.37
C ILE A 152 2.20 -5.41 8.26
N PRO A 153 2.78 -6.59 8.52
CA PRO A 153 3.41 -7.41 7.49
C PRO A 153 2.34 -8.05 6.59
N VAL A 154 2.53 -7.93 5.28
CA VAL A 154 1.61 -8.45 4.26
C VAL A 154 2.29 -9.60 3.51
N ALA A 155 1.73 -10.80 3.66
CA ALA A 155 2.09 -11.98 2.89
C ALA A 155 1.43 -11.95 1.50
N ALA A 156 1.99 -12.70 0.56
CA ALA A 156 1.47 -12.77 -0.81
C ALA A 156 0.64 -14.06 -1.04
N SER A 157 -0.47 -13.92 -1.78
CA SER A 157 -1.27 -15.04 -2.29
C SER A 157 -1.31 -15.04 -3.81
N ASN A 158 -1.69 -16.17 -4.41
CA ASN A 158 -1.95 -16.29 -5.84
C ASN A 158 -3.46 -16.29 -6.14
N SER A 159 -3.82 -16.30 -7.42
CA SER A 159 -5.21 -16.32 -7.90
C SER A 159 -6.02 -17.57 -7.53
N GLN A 160 -5.37 -18.56 -6.89
CA GLN A 160 -6.02 -19.74 -6.32
C GLN A 160 -6.15 -19.64 -4.80
N TYR A 161 -5.94 -18.45 -4.23
CA TYR A 161 -6.05 -18.15 -2.81
C TYR A 161 -5.08 -18.98 -1.94
N ARG A 162 -3.96 -19.40 -2.54
CA ARG A 162 -2.88 -20.10 -1.85
C ARG A 162 -1.75 -19.12 -1.57
N ARG A 163 -1.07 -19.29 -0.43
CA ARG A 163 0.18 -18.57 -0.14
C ARG A 163 1.13 -18.74 -1.31
N TRP A 164 1.71 -17.64 -1.79
CA TRP A 164 2.72 -17.67 -2.83
C TRP A 164 3.96 -18.41 -2.32
N PHE A 165 4.59 -19.24 -3.16
CA PHE A 165 5.59 -20.21 -2.70
C PHE A 165 6.78 -19.58 -1.97
N ALA A 166 7.14 -18.34 -2.32
CA ALA A 166 8.23 -17.60 -1.71
C ALA A 166 7.79 -16.62 -0.62
N SER A 167 6.49 -16.39 -0.39
CA SER A 167 6.02 -15.51 0.67
C SER A 167 6.54 -15.99 2.02
N ASN A 168 7.04 -15.09 2.85
CA ASN A 168 7.18 -15.38 4.26
C ASN A 168 5.82 -15.50 4.96
#